data_AF-A0A5A8F8Q3-F1
#
_entry.id   AF-A0A5A8F8Q3-F1
#
_cell.length_a   1.000
_cell.length_b   1.000
_cell.length_c   1.000
_cell.angle_alpha   90.00
_cell.angle_beta   90.00
_cell.angle_gamma   90.00
#
_symmetry.space_group_name_H-M   'P 1'
#
loop_
_entity.id
_entity.type
_entity.pdbx_description
1 polymer ?
#
loop_
_entity_poly.entity_id
_entity_poly.type
_entity_poly.pdbx_seq_one_letter_code
_entity_poly.pdbx_strand_id
1 'polypeptide(L)'
;MTEKELGFEIKGYSFKEATFTGPETLLFEELDNEGYLHFAKTAENKFMLYVSTPELNVTKITSPFTVHELIGFIMKAYDEGKKELAHFLLLHLAEAYENLATMENV
;
A
#
# COMPACT_ATOMS: atom_id res chain seq x y z
N MET A 1 -19.68 -12.61 11.34
CA MET A 1 -19.60 -11.23 10.84
C MET A 1 -19.53 -11.31 9.34
N THR A 2 -20.53 -10.75 8.65
CA THR A 2 -20.61 -10.71 7.19
C THR A 2 -19.80 -9.53 6.67
N GLU A 3 -19.10 -9.69 5.55
CA GLU A 3 -18.20 -8.74 4.85
C GLU A 3 -18.77 -7.32 4.59
N LYS A 4 -20.00 -7.03 5.01
CA LYS A 4 -20.75 -5.80 4.77
C LYS A 4 -20.49 -4.69 5.81
N GLU A 5 -19.82 -4.98 6.93
CA GLU A 5 -19.68 -4.01 8.05
C GLU A 5 -18.46 -3.08 7.97
N LEU A 6 -17.52 -3.30 7.04
CA LEU A 6 -16.33 -2.43 6.95
C LEU A 6 -16.40 -1.33 5.89
N GLY A 7 -17.38 -1.29 4.98
CA GLY A 7 -17.70 -0.08 4.20
C GLY A 7 -16.55 0.63 3.44
N PHE A 8 -15.40 -0.01 3.26
CA PHE A 8 -14.26 0.58 2.54
C PHE A 8 -14.32 0.16 1.07
N GLU A 9 -15.05 0.92 0.25
CA GLU A 9 -14.79 0.91 -1.18
C GLU A 9 -13.45 1.62 -1.41
N ILE A 10 -12.40 0.85 -1.67
CA ILE A 10 -11.17 1.38 -2.28
C ILE A 10 -11.55 1.77 -3.72
N LYS A 11 -12.20 2.92 -3.88
CA LYS A 11 -12.55 3.47 -5.18
C LYS A 11 -11.26 3.79 -5.92
N GLY A 12 -10.77 2.85 -6.73
CA GLY A 12 -9.73 3.14 -7.72
C GLY A 12 -8.64 2.07 -7.93
N TYR A 13 -8.56 1.03 -7.09
CA TYR A 13 -7.48 0.05 -7.19
C TYR A 13 -8.01 -1.38 -7.30
N SER A 14 -8.09 -1.89 -8.53
CA SER A 14 -8.29 -3.32 -8.80
C SER A 14 -6.94 -3.96 -9.09
N PHE A 15 -6.46 -4.82 -8.19
CA PHE A 15 -5.17 -5.49 -8.30
C PHE A 15 -5.29 -6.83 -9.03
N LYS A 16 -4.49 -7.03 -10.09
CA LYS A 16 -4.44 -8.32 -10.81
C LYS A 16 -3.28 -9.18 -10.32
N GLU A 17 -2.06 -8.63 -10.30
CA GLU A 17 -0.86 -9.32 -9.80
C GLU A 17 0.16 -8.31 -9.24
N ALA A 18 1.00 -8.75 -8.29
CA ALA A 18 2.07 -7.93 -7.73
C ALA A 18 3.30 -8.80 -7.44
N THR A 19 4.48 -8.35 -7.88
CA THR A 19 5.72 -9.12 -7.80
C THR A 19 6.86 -8.24 -7.30
N PHE A 20 7.64 -8.75 -6.34
CA PHE A 20 8.84 -8.05 -5.89
C PHE A 20 9.92 -8.06 -6.99
N THR A 21 10.40 -6.87 -7.36
CA THR A 21 11.55 -6.69 -8.26
C THR A 21 12.80 -6.21 -7.52
N GLY A 22 12.66 -5.88 -6.23
CA GLY A 22 13.72 -5.53 -5.30
C GLY A 22 13.27 -5.68 -3.85
N PRO A 23 14.15 -5.41 -2.86
CA PRO A 23 13.85 -5.57 -1.43
C PRO A 23 12.59 -4.83 -0.97
N GLU A 24 12.32 -3.67 -1.56
CA GLU A 24 11.19 -2.79 -1.24
C GLU A 24 10.50 -2.28 -2.52
N THR A 25 10.70 -2.96 -3.65
CA THR A 25 10.12 -2.53 -4.93
C THR A 25 9.11 -3.56 -5.39
N LEU A 26 7.85 -3.15 -5.44
CA LEU A 26 6.76 -3.99 -5.91
C LEU A 26 6.35 -3.54 -7.31
N LEU A 27 6.60 -4.42 -8.30
CA LEU A 27 6.04 -4.29 -9.63
C LEU A 27 4.57 -4.66 -9.57
N PHE A 28 3.76 -3.84 -10.23
CA PHE A 28 2.33 -3.83 -10.15
C PHE A 28 1.76 -4.09 -11.53
N GLU A 29 1.06 -5.21 -11.71
CA GLU A 29 0.31 -5.47 -12.94
C GLU A 29 -1.15 -5.04 -12.75
N GLU A 30 -1.57 -4.09 -13.56
CA GLU A 30 -2.97 -3.75 -13.75
C GLU A 30 -3.51 -4.35 -15.06
N LEU A 31 -4.82 -4.25 -15.29
CA LEU A 31 -5.48 -4.84 -16.47
C LEU A 31 -4.84 -4.44 -17.82
N ASP A 32 -4.13 -3.31 -17.90
CA ASP A 32 -3.59 -2.77 -19.16
C ASP A 32 -2.14 -2.21 -19.10
N ASN A 33 -1.45 -2.19 -17.95
CA ASN A 33 -0.06 -1.67 -17.83
C ASN A 33 0.68 -2.18 -16.59
N GLU A 34 2.02 -2.09 -16.62
CA GLU A 34 2.91 -2.30 -15.49
C GLU A 34 3.34 -0.96 -14.85
N GLY A 35 3.53 -0.94 -13.54
CA GLY A 35 4.08 0.20 -12.82
C GLY A 35 4.70 -0.18 -11.49
N TYR A 36 5.40 0.75 -10.85
CA TYR A 36 5.99 0.54 -9.53
C TYR A 36 5.07 1.10 -8.46
N LEU A 37 4.71 0.29 -7.48
CA LEU A 37 3.92 0.74 -6.33
C LEU A 37 4.84 1.39 -5.30
N HIS A 38 4.42 2.55 -4.82
CA HIS A 38 5.12 3.31 -3.79
C HIS A 38 4.22 3.54 -2.59
N PHE A 39 4.85 3.62 -1.43
CA PHE A 39 4.21 3.95 -0.16
C PHE A 39 4.77 5.27 0.36
N ALA A 40 3.90 6.21 0.71
CA ALA A 40 4.31 7.49 1.28
C ALA A 40 3.50 7.86 2.51
N LYS A 41 4.14 8.55 3.44
CA LYS A 41 3.53 9.16 4.62
C LYS A 41 3.19 10.62 4.33
N THR A 42 2.01 11.06 4.72
CA THR A 42 1.60 12.46 4.63
C THR A 42 1.92 13.20 5.93
N ALA A 43 1.88 14.53 5.88
CA ALA A 43 2.12 15.40 7.04
C ALA A 43 1.16 15.16 8.23
N GLU A 44 0.00 14.53 8.00
CA GLU A 44 -1.04 14.30 9.01
C GLU A 44 -0.94 12.90 9.66
N ASN A 45 0.21 12.22 9.57
CA ASN A 45 0.34 10.81 9.97
C ASN A 45 -0.64 9.87 9.26
N LYS A 46 -1.07 10.24 8.05
CA LYS A 46 -1.79 9.36 7.13
C LYS A 46 -0.80 8.80 6.11
N PHE A 47 -1.26 7.84 5.32
CA PHE A 47 -0.47 7.14 4.34
C PHE A 47 -1.16 7.21 2.98
N MET A 48 -0.40 7.05 1.92
CA MET A 48 -0.91 7.05 0.55
C MET A 48 -0.09 6.08 -0.30
N LEU A 49 -0.76 5.48 -1.27
CA LEU A 49 -0.11 4.68 -2.30
C LEU A 49 -0.15 5.45 -3.61
N TYR A 50 0.91 5.32 -4.40
CA TYR A 50 0.89 5.80 -5.77
C TYR A 50 1.65 4.84 -6.68
N VAL A 51 1.29 4.86 -7.97
CA VAL A 51 1.94 4.05 -8.99
C VAL A 51 2.70 4.96 -9.94
N SER A 52 3.94 4.59 -10.28
CA SER A 52 4.73 5.29 -11.29
C SER A 52 5.08 4.39 -12.48
N THR A 53 5.27 4.99 -13.66
CA THR A 53 5.91 4.30 -14.79
C THR A 53 7.41 4.09 -14.52
N PRO A 54 8.14 3.32 -15.35
CA PRO A 54 9.59 3.23 -15.29
C PRO A 54 10.31 4.57 -15.44
N GLU A 55 9.71 5.55 -16.12
CA GLU A 55 10.21 6.92 -16.25
C GLU A 55 9.82 7.80 -15.04
N LEU A 56 9.31 7.21 -13.96
CA LEU A 56 8.90 7.87 -12.71
C LEU A 56 7.73 8.85 -12.83
N ASN A 57 6.95 8.75 -13.91
CA ASN A 57 5.71 9.52 -14.03
C ASN A 57 4.62 8.90 -13.16
N VAL A 58 4.04 9.67 -12.23
CA VAL A 58 2.93 9.20 -11.39
C VAL A 58 1.67 9.07 -12.24
N THR A 59 1.09 7.88 -12.28
CA THR A 59 -0.11 7.57 -13.07
C THR A 59 -1.36 7.43 -12.22
N LYS A 60 -1.22 7.01 -10.95
CA LYS A 60 -2.32 6.84 -10.00
C LYS A 60 -1.88 7.17 -8.58
N ILE A 61 -2.82 7.64 -7.77
CA ILE A 61 -2.61 8.02 -6.38
C ILE A 61 -3.87 7.76 -5.56
N THR A 62 -3.75 7.15 -4.38
CA THR A 62 -4.87 6.99 -3.45
C THR A 62 -5.16 8.32 -2.75
N SER A 63 -6.39 8.48 -2.26
CA SER A 63 -6.61 9.40 -1.15
C SER A 63 -5.80 8.94 0.08
N PRO A 64 -5.36 9.87 0.97
CA PRO A 64 -4.70 9.49 2.19
C PRO A 64 -5.58 8.64 3.10
N PHE A 65 -5.00 7.60 3.70
CA PHE A 65 -5.67 6.66 4.59
C PHE A 65 -4.92 6.52 5.92
N THR A 66 -5.64 6.09 6.95
CA THR A 66 -5.14 5.87 8.31
C THR A 66 -4.42 4.53 8.45
N VAL A 67 -3.72 4.33 9.58
CA VAL A 67 -3.15 3.01 9.95
C VAL A 67 -4.21 1.92 9.98
N HIS A 68 -5.40 2.22 10.52
CA HIS A 68 -6.47 1.25 10.64
C HIS A 68 -6.95 0.76 9.26
N GLU A 69 -7.12 1.69 8.33
CA GLU A 69 -7.48 1.38 6.94
C GLU A 69 -6.38 0.57 6.24
N LEU A 70 -5.11 0.93 6.45
CA LEU A 70 -3.97 0.20 5.92
C LEU A 70 -3.92 -1.25 6.43
N ILE A 71 -4.16 -1.49 7.72
CA ILE A 71 -4.26 -2.85 8.27
C ILE A 71 -5.39 -3.62 7.60
N GLY A 72 -6.55 -2.98 7.37
CA GLY A 72 -7.64 -3.55 6.60
C GLY A 72 -7.21 -3.98 5.19
N PHE A 73 -6.39 -3.17 4.52
CA PHE A 73 -5.86 -3.49 3.19
C PHE A 73 -4.89 -4.67 3.21
N ILE A 74 -4.00 -4.74 4.21
CA ILE A 74 -3.06 -5.85 4.38
C ILE A 74 -3.83 -7.17 4.57
N MET A 75 -4.82 -7.19 5.46
CA MET A 75 -5.63 -8.39 5.72
C MET A 75 -6.39 -8.82 4.46
N LYS A 76 -7.04 -7.87 3.78
CA LYS A 76 -7.75 -8.15 2.53
C LYS A 76 -6.82 -8.70 1.44
N ALA A 77 -5.61 -8.16 1.31
CA ALA A 77 -4.62 -8.66 0.35
C ALA A 77 -4.23 -10.12 0.66
N TYR A 78 -4.07 -10.49 1.94
CA TYR A 78 -3.85 -11.89 2.31
C TYR A 78 -5.05 -12.79 1.98
N ASP A 79 -6.27 -12.35 2.27
CA ASP A 79 -7.50 -13.10 2.00
C ASP A 79 -7.72 -13.34 0.51
N GLU A 80 -7.32 -12.38 -0.34
CA GLU A 80 -7.37 -12.48 -1.80
C GLU A 80 -6.16 -13.23 -2.41
N GLY A 81 -5.24 -13.75 -1.58
CA GLY A 81 -4.04 -14.47 -2.04
C GLY A 81 -2.92 -13.59 -2.59
N LYS A 82 -3.02 -12.27 -2.45
CA LYS A 82 -2.05 -11.25 -2.91
C LYS A 82 -0.96 -11.02 -1.85
N LYS A 83 -0.22 -12.07 -1.53
CA LYS A 83 0.72 -12.10 -0.40
C LYS A 83 1.84 -11.07 -0.53
N GLU A 84 2.31 -10.83 -1.74
CA GLU A 84 3.41 -9.90 -2.03
C GLU A 84 3.00 -8.46 -1.71
N LEU A 85 1.80 -8.06 -2.14
CA LEU A 85 1.21 -6.77 -1.78
C LEU A 85 1.05 -6.64 -0.27
N ALA A 86 0.53 -7.68 0.39
CA ALA A 86 0.33 -7.65 1.85
C ALA A 86 1.67 -7.48 2.59
N HIS A 87 2.71 -8.23 2.19
CA HIS A 87 4.06 -8.10 2.76
C HIS A 87 4.66 -6.72 2.51
N PHE A 88 4.53 -6.19 1.30
CA PHE A 88 5.02 -4.86 0.95
C PHE A 88 4.42 -3.78 1.86
N LEU A 89 3.09 -3.80 2.02
CA LEU A 89 2.37 -2.84 2.87
C LEU A 89 2.74 -3.00 4.36
N LEU A 90 2.92 -4.24 4.83
CA LEU A 90 3.30 -4.52 6.20
C LEU A 90 4.72 -4.04 6.52
N LEU A 91 5.68 -4.25 5.61
CA LEU A 91 7.06 -3.80 5.76
C LEU A 91 7.13 -2.28 5.93
N HIS A 92 6.48 -1.54 5.02
CA HIS A 92 6.47 -0.08 5.06
C HIS A 92 5.70 0.48 6.27
N LEU A 93 4.68 -0.24 6.76
CA LEU A 93 4.04 0.12 8.01
C LEU A 93 5.00 -0.03 9.19
N ALA A 94 5.74 -1.15 9.27
CA ALA A 94 6.71 -1.39 10.33
C ALA A 94 7.80 -0.31 10.36
N GLU A 95 8.40 0.01 9.21
CA GLU A 95 9.40 1.06 9.07
C GLU A 95 8.87 2.44 9.49
N ALA A 96 7.64 2.76 9.12
CA ALA A 96 7.02 4.03 9.52
C ALA A 96 6.87 4.15 11.05
N TYR A 97 6.69 3.03 11.75
CA TYR A 97 6.60 2.98 13.21
C TYR A 97 7.97 2.96 13.90
N GLU A 98 8.98 2.26 13.37
CA GLU A 98 10.35 2.29 13.90
C GLU A 98 10.94 3.71 13.87
N ASN A 99 10.67 4.45 12.79
CA ASN A 99 11.05 5.86 12.65
C ASN A 99 10.34 6.77 13.67
N LEU A 100 9.12 6.45 14.10
CA LEU A 100 8.42 7.21 15.15
C LEU A 100 9.03 6.92 16.53
N ALA A 101 9.31 5.66 16.85
CA ALA A 101 9.89 5.26 18.12
C ALA A 101 11.31 5.82 18.34
N THR A 102 12.05 6.09 17.26
CA THR A 102 13.37 6.72 17.32
C THR A 102 13.30 8.24 17.48
N MET A 103 12.26 8.92 16.99
CA MET A 103 12.07 10.37 17.18
C MET A 103 11.62 10.75 18.60
N GLU A 104 10.94 9.86 19.34
CA GLU A 104 10.54 10.12 20.73
C GLU A 104 11.71 9.96 21.74
N ASN A 105 12.87 9.46 21.31
CA ASN A 105 14.05 9.23 22.14
C ASN A 105 15.20 10.25 21.91
N VAL A 106 14.91 11.39 21.27
CA VAL A 106 15.85 12.50 21.03
C VAL A 106 15.34 13.79 21.67
#